data_AF-A0A916WM25-F1
#
_entry.id   AF-A0A916WM25-F1
#
_cell.length_a   1.000
_cell.length_b   1.000
_cell.length_c   1.000
_cell.angle_alpha   90.00
_cell.angle_beta   90.00
_cell.angle_gamma   90.00
#
_symmetry.space_group_name_H-M   'P 1'
#
loop_
_entity.id
_entity.type
_entity.pdbx_description
1 polymer ?
#
loop_
_entity_poly.entity_id
_entity_poly.type
_entity_poly.pdbx_seq_one_letter_code
_entity_poly.pdbx_strand_id
1 'polypeptide(L)'
;MSKKVTNYRAGPRGINLVGGSTFWVEPGHEVEITTKKVDGKDAQFIGDDQIKGDLPDFGRKVDAEADAAAAGQVEALTAENADLREQVAKLTADLEKATKPAK
;
A
#
# COMPACT_ATOMS: atom_id res chain seq x y z
N MET A 1 -22.80 9.62 -8.72
CA MET A 1 -22.04 9.56 -7.44
C MET A 1 -20.73 10.29 -7.65
N SER A 2 -20.23 11.10 -6.71
CA SER A 2 -18.88 11.67 -6.82
C SER A 2 -17.96 11.14 -5.73
N LYS A 3 -16.65 11.11 -6.02
CA LYS A 3 -15.59 10.76 -5.08
C LYS A 3 -14.42 11.71 -5.25
N LYS A 4 -13.72 11.99 -4.15
CA LYS A 4 -12.46 12.76 -4.16
C LYS A 4 -11.28 11.80 -4.14
N VAL A 5 -10.26 12.11 -4.91
CA VAL A 5 -9.02 11.33 -4.99
C VAL A 5 -7.83 12.28 -4.89
N THR A 6 -6.88 11.97 -4.03
CA THR A 6 -5.66 12.77 -3.81
C THR A 6 -4.44 11.99 -4.26
N ASN A 7 -3.51 12.63 -4.98
CA ASN A 7 -2.24 12.01 -5.35
C ASN A 7 -1.25 12.02 -4.17
N TYR A 8 -1.11 10.87 -3.49
CA TYR A 8 -0.14 10.65 -2.42
C TYR A 8 1.20 10.09 -2.94
N ARG A 9 1.34 9.83 -4.24
CA ARG A 9 2.58 9.32 -4.82
C ARG A 9 3.55 10.48 -5.09
N ALA A 10 4.85 10.15 -5.10
CA ALA A 10 5.85 11.04 -5.68
C ALA A 10 5.63 11.16 -7.20
N GLY A 11 5.58 12.39 -7.68
CA GLY A 11 5.42 12.74 -9.09
C GLY A 11 3.95 12.88 -9.58
N PRO A 12 3.74 13.58 -10.72
CA PRO A 12 2.42 13.76 -11.30
C PRO A 12 1.83 12.44 -11.81
N ARG A 13 0.50 12.32 -11.76
CA ARG A 13 -0.25 11.18 -12.31
C ARG A 13 -1.21 11.63 -13.39
N GLY A 14 -1.13 10.99 -14.55
CA GLY A 14 -1.95 11.32 -15.71
C GLY A 14 -3.24 10.49 -15.75
N ILE A 15 -4.37 11.17 -15.91
CA ILE A 15 -5.67 10.56 -16.21
C ILE A 15 -5.95 10.82 -17.69
N ASN A 16 -6.10 9.75 -18.47
CA ASN A 16 -6.41 9.89 -19.90
C ASN A 16 -7.89 10.22 -20.08
N LEU A 17 -8.19 11.14 -20.99
CA LEU A 17 -9.54 11.56 -21.32
C LEU A 17 -9.95 11.00 -22.69
N VAL A 18 -11.25 10.81 -22.91
CA VAL A 18 -11.79 10.31 -24.19
C VAL A 18 -11.45 11.28 -25.33
N GLY A 19 -11.37 12.59 -25.04
CA GLY A 19 -10.94 13.63 -25.98
C GLY A 19 -9.47 13.56 -26.42
N GLY A 20 -8.69 12.59 -25.92
CA GLY A 20 -7.29 12.36 -26.31
C GLY A 20 -6.26 13.16 -25.51
N SER A 21 -6.68 14.04 -24.60
CA SER A 21 -5.83 14.75 -23.66
C SER A 21 -5.56 13.93 -22.39
N THR A 22 -4.57 14.37 -21.62
CA THR A 22 -4.25 13.83 -20.29
C THR A 22 -4.41 14.93 -19.25
N PHE A 23 -5.22 14.66 -18.22
CA PHE A 23 -5.31 15.51 -17.04
C PHE A 23 -4.24 15.10 -16.02
N TRP A 24 -3.32 16.00 -15.68
CA TRP A 24 -2.24 15.73 -14.74
C TRP A 24 -2.63 16.15 -13.32
N VAL A 25 -2.48 15.24 -12.37
CA VAL A 25 -2.71 15.47 -10.95
C VAL A 25 -1.37 15.50 -10.24
N GLU A 26 -0.97 16.69 -9.75
CA GLU A 26 0.27 16.87 -9.01
C GLU A 26 0.23 16.19 -7.63
N PRO A 27 1.40 15.87 -7.03
CA PRO A 27 1.47 15.38 -5.66
C PRO A 27 0.75 16.32 -4.68
N GLY A 28 -0.11 15.76 -3.84
CA GLY A 28 -0.92 16.48 -2.86
C GLY A 28 -2.20 17.13 -3.42
N HIS A 29 -2.39 17.16 -4.74
CA HIS A 29 -3.63 17.69 -5.32
C HIS A 29 -4.78 16.69 -5.22
N GLU A 30 -5.95 17.22 -4.91
CA GLU A 30 -7.22 16.50 -4.89
C GLU A 30 -8.01 16.79 -6.18
N VAL A 31 -8.59 15.75 -6.76
CA VAL A 31 -9.50 15.83 -7.90
C VAL A 31 -10.84 15.18 -7.54
N GLU A 32 -11.94 15.81 -7.95
CA GLU A 32 -13.27 15.22 -7.87
C GLU A 32 -13.59 14.45 -9.14
N ILE A 33 -14.01 13.20 -8.95
CA ILE A 33 -14.39 12.29 -10.02
C ILE A 33 -15.87 11.99 -9.86
N THR A 34 -16.64 12.26 -10.91
CA THR A 34 -18.07 11.96 -10.93
C THR A 34 -18.37 10.75 -11.80
N THR A 35 -19.24 9.87 -11.32
CA THR A 35 -19.77 8.73 -12.07
C THR A 35 -21.19 9.04 -12.49
N LYS A 36 -21.45 8.97 -13.80
CA LYS A 36 -22.74 9.20 -14.46
C LYS A 36 -23.02 8.06 -15.45
N LYS A 37 -24.29 7.84 -15.81
CA LYS A 37 -24.64 6.86 -16.85
C LYS A 37 -24.54 7.48 -18.24
N VAL A 38 -23.81 6.80 -19.13
CA VAL A 38 -23.72 7.10 -20.57
C VAL A 38 -24.09 5.81 -21.30
N ASP A 39 -25.10 5.86 -22.16
CA ASP A 39 -25.61 4.69 -22.90
C ASP A 39 -25.90 3.47 -22.01
N GLY A 40 -26.44 3.73 -20.82
CA GLY A 40 -26.79 2.71 -19.82
C GLY A 40 -25.60 2.17 -19.00
N LYS A 41 -24.36 2.56 -19.31
CA LYS A 41 -23.13 2.14 -18.61
C LYS A 41 -22.61 3.26 -17.71
N ASP A 42 -21.97 2.89 -16.61
CA ASP A 42 -21.31 3.86 -15.73
C ASP A 42 -20.02 4.38 -16.38
N ALA A 43 -19.88 5.70 -16.45
CA ALA A 43 -18.70 6.39 -16.95
C ALA A 43 -18.24 7.42 -15.92
N GLN A 44 -16.91 7.57 -15.81
CA GLN A 44 -16.27 8.50 -14.88
C GLN A 44 -15.84 9.79 -15.60
N PHE A 45 -15.89 10.92 -14.88
CA PHE A 45 -15.64 12.26 -15.42
C PHE A 45 -14.84 13.12 -14.44
N ILE A 46 -14.02 14.02 -14.98
CA ILE A 46 -13.42 15.15 -14.27
C ILE A 46 -14.05 16.42 -14.86
N GLY A 47 -14.83 17.14 -14.07
CA GLY A 47 -15.70 18.18 -14.62
C GLY A 47 -16.65 17.59 -15.68
N ASP A 48 -16.52 18.08 -16.92
CA ASP A 48 -17.31 17.62 -18.07
C ASP A 48 -16.55 16.63 -18.98
N ASP A 49 -15.27 16.38 -18.70
CA ASP A 49 -14.43 15.51 -19.52
C ASP A 49 -14.52 14.04 -19.08
N GLN A 50 -14.87 13.16 -20.01
CA GLN A 50 -14.97 11.72 -19.74
C GLN A 50 -13.58 11.09 -19.61
N ILE A 51 -13.39 10.30 -18.56
CA ILE A 51 -12.18 9.52 -18.30
C ILE A 51 -12.15 8.30 -19.21
N LYS A 52 -10.99 8.05 -19.82
CA LYS A 52 -10.71 6.90 -20.67
C LYS A 52 -9.90 5.86 -19.90
N GLY A 53 -10.53 4.72 -19.66
CA GLY A 53 -9.91 3.59 -18.95
C GLY A 53 -9.90 3.79 -17.43
N ASP A 54 -9.02 3.06 -16.76
CA ASP A 54 -8.91 3.06 -15.32
C ASP A 54 -8.09 4.25 -14.80
N LEU A 55 -8.38 4.64 -13.56
CA LEU A 55 -7.61 5.66 -12.85
C LEU A 55 -6.20 5.13 -12.53
N PRO A 56 -5.17 5.97 -12.59
CA PRO A 56 -3.84 5.58 -12.12
C PRO A 56 -3.87 5.36 -10.59
N ASP A 57 -2.87 4.64 -10.10
CA ASP A 57 -2.67 4.50 -8.66
C ASP A 57 -2.17 5.82 -8.05
N PHE A 58 -3.03 6.43 -7.24
CA PHE A 58 -2.76 7.66 -6.50
C PHE A 58 -2.10 7.43 -5.14
N GLY A 59 -1.85 6.17 -4.76
CA GLY A 59 -1.37 5.84 -3.43
C GLY A 59 -2.42 6.08 -2.34
N ARG A 60 -1.98 5.98 -1.10
CA ARG A 60 -2.81 6.20 0.10
C ARG A 60 -2.18 7.26 0.97
N LYS A 61 -3.01 7.96 1.74
CA LYS A 61 -2.51 8.81 2.82
C LYS A 61 -1.70 7.93 3.77
N VAL A 62 -0.47 8.34 4.04
CA VAL A 62 0.35 7.72 5.06
C VAL A 62 0.01 8.42 6.37
N ASP A 63 -0.66 7.71 7.27
CA ASP A 63 -0.83 8.18 8.63
C ASP A 63 0.47 7.86 9.38
N ALA A 64 1.26 8.89 9.68
CA ALA A 64 2.61 8.75 10.26
C ALA A 64 2.61 7.92 11.56
N GLU A 65 1.53 7.95 12.34
CA GLU A 65 1.35 7.15 13.55
C GLU A 65 1.22 5.64 13.24
N ALA A 66 0.53 5.28 12.16
CA ALA A 66 0.37 3.89 11.75
C ALA A 66 1.68 3.30 11.21
N ASP A 67 2.46 4.10 10.48
CA ASP A 67 3.78 3.67 9.98
C ASP A 67 4.80 3.56 11.12
N ALA A 68 4.79 4.46 12.11
CA ALA A 68 5.62 4.34 13.30
C ALA A 68 5.28 3.10 14.13
N ALA A 69 3.98 2.78 14.28
CA ALA A 69 3.53 1.57 14.94
C ALA A 69 3.96 0.30 14.17
N ALA A 70 3.88 0.31 12.83
CA ALA A 70 4.32 -0.79 11.99
C ALA A 70 5.85 -1.01 12.09
N ALA A 71 6.63 0.08 12.11
CA ALA A 71 8.08 0.01 12.31
C ALA A 71 8.44 -0.61 13.67
N GLY A 72 7.77 -0.16 14.74
CA GLY A 72 7.97 -0.73 16.08
C GLY A 72 7.61 -2.22 16.17
N GLN A 73 6.57 -2.67 15.46
CA GLN A 73 6.22 -4.09 15.38
C GLN A 73 7.29 -4.93 14.66
N VAL A 74 7.89 -4.40 13.59
CA VAL A 74 8.98 -5.08 12.87
C VAL A 74 10.21 -5.22 13.75
N GLU A 75 10.59 -4.18 14.49
CA GLU A 75 11.71 -4.22 15.44
C GLU A 75 11.47 -5.24 16.55
N ALA A 76 10.28 -5.24 17.15
CA ALA A 76 9.89 -6.19 18.19
C ALA A 76 9.93 -7.63 17.70
N LEU A 77 9.32 -7.93 16.54
CA LEU A 77 9.34 -9.27 15.94
C LEU A 77 10.76 -9.71 15.55
N THR A 78 11.62 -8.77 15.16
CA THR A 78 13.02 -9.07 14.83
C THR A 78 13.80 -9.48 16.09
N ALA A 79 13.61 -8.75 17.19
CA ALA A 79 14.22 -9.08 18.48
C ALA A 79 13.72 -10.44 19.00
N GLU A 80 12.42 -10.69 18.94
CA GLU A 80 11.83 -11.97 19.36
C GLU A 80 12.33 -13.15 18.52
N ASN A 81 12.44 -12.98 17.20
CA ASN A 81 13.01 -14.02 16.33
C ASN A 81 14.48 -14.31 16.64
N ALA A 82 15.27 -13.31 17.03
CA ALA A 82 16.66 -13.51 17.41
C ALA A 82 16.77 -14.33 18.71
N ASP A 83 15.97 -13.96 19.72
CA ASP A 83 15.92 -14.65 21.01
C ASP A 83 15.42 -16.10 20.87
N LEU A 84 14.33 -16.32 20.13
CA LEU A 84 13.82 -17.67 19.85
C LEU A 84 14.86 -18.56 19.15
N ARG A 85 15.65 -18.01 18.22
CA ARG A 85 16.74 -18.75 17.55
C ARG A 85 17.84 -19.14 18.52
N GLU A 86 18.19 -18.28 19.46
CA GLU A 86 19.19 -18.59 20.50
C GLU A 86 18.67 -19.69 21.44
N GLN A 87 17.41 -19.58 21.88
CA GLN A 87 16.77 -20.59 22.70
C GLN A 87 16.73 -21.96 22.00
N VAL A 88 16.35 -22.00 20.72
CA VAL A 88 16.36 -23.23 19.91
C VAL A 88 17.76 -23.82 19.85
N ALA A 89 18.79 -23.02 19.55
CA ALA A 89 20.16 -23.50 19.48
C ALA A 89 20.64 -24.12 20.81
N LYS A 90 20.31 -23.48 21.93
CA LYS A 90 20.65 -23.97 23.27
C LYS A 90 19.94 -25.29 23.57
N LEU A 91 18.63 -25.37 23.34
CA LEU A 91 17.84 -26.58 23.58
C LEU A 91 18.30 -27.74 22.68
N THR A 92 18.65 -27.48 21.42
CA THR A 92 19.24 -28.49 20.53
C THR A 92 20.56 -29.02 21.09
N ALA A 93 21.47 -28.14 21.53
CA ALA A 93 22.75 -28.55 22.11
C ALA A 93 22.58 -29.35 23.41
N ASP A 94 21.61 -28.98 24.26
CA ASP A 94 21.32 -29.71 25.50
C ASP A 94 20.68 -31.08 25.22
N LEU A 95 19.80 -31.19 24.21
CA LEU A 95 19.27 -32.47 23.73
C LEU A 95 20.37 -33.38 23.18
N GLU A 96 21.32 -32.86 22.41
CA GLU A 96 22.46 -33.64 21.90
C GLU A 96 23.37 -34.16 23.03
N LYS A 97 23.55 -33.38 24.09
CA LYS A 97 24.29 -33.83 25.29
C LYS A 97 23.53 -34.90 26.05
N ALA A 98 22.21 -34.74 26.21
CA ALA A 98 21.37 -35.67 26.96
C ALA A 98 21.12 -37.01 26.23
N THR A 99 21.15 -37.00 24.90
CA THR A 99 20.92 -38.20 24.06
C THR A 99 22.21 -38.88 23.60
N LYS A 100 23.39 -38.33 23.91
CA LYS A 100 24.66 -39.00 23.65
C LYS A 100 24.76 -40.28 24.49
N PRO A 101 24.89 -41.46 23.86
CA PRO A 101 25.03 -42.71 24.61
C PRO A 101 26.31 -42.66 25.44
N ALA A 102 26.18 -42.95 26.73
CA ALA A 102 27.33 -43.14 27.62
C ALA A 102 28.19 -44.28 27.06
N LYS A 103 29.49 -43.99 26.90
CA LYS A 103 30.48 -44.97 26.46
C LYS A 103 30.92 -45.84 27.62
#